data_AF-A0A352UPU2-F1
#
_entry.id   AF-A0A352UPU2-F1
#
_cell.length_a   1.000
_cell.length_b   1.000
_cell.length_c   1.000
_cell.angle_alpha   90.00
_cell.angle_beta   90.00
_cell.angle_gamma   90.00
#
_symmetry.space_group_name_H-M   'P 1'
#
loop_
_entity.id
_entity.type
_entity.pdbx_description
1 polymer ?
#
loop_
_entity_poly.entity_id
_entity_poly.type
_entity_poly.pdbx_seq_one_letter_code
_entity_poly.pdbx_strand_id
1 'polypeptide(L)'
;MSRAAIMAQAGQYNYARCIKRREYVAAQCALHEFTTAAFSMLYLLNRKYAPFYKWAHRGIRRLPVLSETYDLFSALCRDYGGEDVYRMREDIIETICTLVIEELKRQKLTDLDDVYLQNHCCAMMQRIEDDDIRKLHILAE
;
A
#
# COMPACT_ATOMS: atom_id res chain seq x y z
N MET A 1 5.35 4.43 -8.31
CA MET A 1 4.24 5.41 -8.33
C MET A 1 2.88 4.74 -8.54
N SER A 2 2.71 3.88 -9.56
CA SER A 2 1.48 3.06 -9.70
C SER A 2 1.10 2.28 -8.44
N ARG A 3 2.08 1.71 -7.74
CA ARG A 3 1.85 0.92 -6.51
C ARG A 3 1.24 1.73 -5.37
N ALA A 4 1.75 2.93 -5.11
CA ALA A 4 1.22 3.79 -4.06
C ALA A 4 -0.22 4.24 -4.38
N ALA A 5 -0.54 4.51 -5.65
CA ALA A 5 -1.89 4.86 -6.08
C ALA A 5 -2.87 3.69 -5.89
N ILE A 6 -2.47 2.47 -6.30
CA ILE A 6 -3.26 1.25 -6.10
C ILE A 6 -3.45 0.97 -4.60
N MET A 7 -2.41 1.13 -3.77
CA MET A 7 -2.54 0.98 -2.31
C MET A 7 -3.58 1.94 -1.73
N ALA A 8 -3.52 3.23 -2.09
CA ALA A 8 -4.46 4.22 -1.58
C ALA A 8 -5.89 3.90 -2.03
N GLN A 9 -6.07 3.58 -3.31
CA GLN A 9 -7.39 3.29 -3.88
C GLN A 9 -7.98 1.99 -3.31
N ALA A 10 -7.22 0.89 -3.31
CA ALA A 10 -7.70 -0.41 -2.85
C ALA A 10 -7.84 -0.47 -1.32
N GLY A 11 -6.88 0.09 -0.58
CA GLY A 11 -6.85 0.11 0.88
C GLY A 11 -7.74 1.19 1.48
N GLN A 12 -7.25 2.43 1.50
CA GLN A 12 -7.85 3.56 2.24
C GLN A 12 -9.27 3.90 1.73
N TYR A 13 -9.56 3.63 0.44
CA TYR A 13 -10.86 3.96 -0.15
C TYR A 13 -11.79 2.74 -0.36
N ASN A 14 -11.39 1.77 -1.18
CA ASN A 14 -12.28 0.70 -1.64
C ASN A 14 -12.65 -0.27 -0.52
N TYR A 15 -11.70 -0.71 0.30
CA TYR A 15 -11.97 -1.69 1.35
C TYR A 15 -13.07 -1.23 2.31
N ALA A 16 -12.90 -0.06 2.93
CA ALA A 16 -13.88 0.51 3.87
C ALA A 16 -15.24 0.74 3.19
N ARG A 17 -15.25 1.17 1.92
CA ARG A 17 -16.48 1.37 1.15
C ARG A 17 -17.23 0.05 0.89
N CYS A 18 -16.51 -1.02 0.56
CA CYS A 18 -17.09 -2.35 0.36
C CYS A 18 -17.69 -2.90 1.67
N ILE A 19 -16.97 -2.77 2.79
CA ILE A 19 -17.46 -3.18 4.11
C ILE A 19 -18.74 -2.43 4.50
N LYS A 20 -18.78 -1.10 4.34
CA LYS A 20 -19.99 -0.29 4.64
C LYS A 20 -21.22 -0.72 3.83
N ARG A 21 -21.00 -1.27 2.63
CA ARG A 21 -22.06 -1.79 1.74
C ARG A 21 -22.37 -3.28 1.97
N ARG A 22 -21.68 -3.95 2.89
CA ARG A 22 -21.74 -5.40 3.11
C ARG A 22 -21.36 -6.22 1.86
N GLU A 23 -20.54 -5.65 0.99
CA GLU A 23 -20.01 -6.28 -0.22
C GLU A 23 -18.70 -7.02 0.08
N TYR A 24 -18.80 -8.14 0.77
CA TYR A 24 -17.63 -8.82 1.35
C TYR A 24 -16.67 -9.42 0.30
N VAL A 25 -17.19 -9.90 -0.83
CA VAL A 25 -16.35 -10.40 -1.94
C VAL A 25 -15.49 -9.27 -2.49
N ALA A 26 -16.10 -8.11 -2.76
CA ALA A 26 -15.37 -6.93 -3.24
C ALA A 26 -14.35 -6.43 -2.21
N ALA A 27 -14.68 -6.50 -0.91
CA ALA A 27 -13.73 -6.15 0.15
C ALA A 27 -12.49 -7.08 0.14
N GLN A 28 -12.67 -8.38 -0.09
CA GLN A 28 -11.53 -9.31 -0.23
C GLN A 28 -10.70 -9.03 -1.48
N CYS A 29 -11.33 -8.70 -2.61
CA CYS A 29 -10.62 -8.27 -3.82
C CYS A 29 -9.76 -7.02 -3.55
N ALA A 30 -10.34 -6.01 -2.91
CA ALA A 30 -9.63 -4.79 -2.53
C ALA A 30 -8.46 -5.07 -1.58
N LEU A 31 -8.65 -5.98 -0.60
CA LEU A 31 -7.59 -6.39 0.31
C LEU A 31 -6.43 -7.10 -0.41
N HIS A 32 -6.74 -7.98 -1.36
CA HIS A 32 -5.74 -8.66 -2.18
C HIS A 32 -4.94 -7.68 -3.05
N GLU A 33 -5.63 -6.74 -3.68
CA GLU A 33 -5.00 -5.70 -4.50
C GLU A 33 -4.11 -4.78 -3.66
N PHE A 34 -4.60 -4.34 -2.50
CA PHE A 34 -3.83 -3.57 -1.53
C PHE A 34 -2.55 -4.29 -1.10
N THR A 35 -2.66 -5.55 -0.66
CA THR A 35 -1.50 -6.32 -0.16
C THR A 35 -0.45 -6.56 -1.24
N THR A 36 -0.88 -6.86 -2.46
CA THR A 36 0.02 -7.06 -3.60
C THR A 36 0.76 -5.77 -3.97
N ALA A 37 0.03 -4.65 -4.04
CA ALA A 37 0.62 -3.34 -4.31
C ALA A 37 1.58 -2.92 -3.18
N ALA A 38 1.21 -3.18 -1.92
CA ALA A 38 2.01 -2.84 -0.77
C ALA A 38 3.32 -3.63 -0.70
N PHE A 39 3.31 -4.93 -1.00
CA PHE A 39 4.55 -5.70 -1.11
C PHE A 39 5.45 -5.11 -2.19
N SER A 40 4.92 -4.85 -3.39
CA SER A 40 5.70 -4.22 -4.44
C SER A 40 6.28 -2.87 -3.99
N MET A 41 5.52 -2.06 -3.26
CA MET A 41 5.96 -0.75 -2.77
C MET A 41 7.09 -0.87 -1.74
N LEU A 42 6.97 -1.77 -0.76
CA LEU A 42 8.01 -1.99 0.25
C LEU A 42 9.34 -2.39 -0.36
N TYR A 43 9.31 -3.28 -1.36
CA TYR A 43 10.52 -3.69 -2.07
C TYR A 43 11.12 -2.54 -2.89
N LEU A 44 10.30 -1.71 -3.53
CA LEU A 44 10.75 -0.51 -4.24
C LEU A 44 11.41 0.51 -3.31
N LEU A 45 10.82 0.80 -2.15
CA LEU A 45 11.40 1.69 -1.14
C LEU A 45 12.77 1.19 -0.64
N ASN A 46 12.98 -0.12 -0.69
CA ASN A 46 14.24 -0.76 -0.34
C ASN A 46 15.19 -0.97 -1.54
N ARG A 47 14.83 -0.48 -2.74
CA ARG A 47 15.58 -0.66 -4.01
C ARG A 47 15.88 -2.13 -4.32
N LYS A 48 14.94 -3.03 -4.00
CA LYS A 48 15.02 -4.47 -4.26
C LYS A 48 13.89 -4.90 -5.19
N TYR A 49 14.15 -5.92 -6.01
CA TYR A 49 13.09 -6.57 -6.77
C TYR A 49 12.17 -7.34 -5.83
N ALA A 50 10.86 -7.19 -6.02
CA ALA A 50 9.88 -7.98 -5.30
C ALA A 50 9.94 -9.44 -5.79
N PRO A 51 10.08 -10.43 -4.88
CA PRO A 51 10.00 -11.83 -5.26
C PRO A 51 8.55 -12.19 -5.58
N PHE A 52 8.33 -13.41 -6.10
CA PHE A 52 7.00 -13.96 -6.33
C PHE A 52 6.13 -13.86 -5.06
N TYR A 53 4.84 -13.55 -5.22
CA TYR A 53 3.95 -13.12 -4.13
C TYR A 53 3.99 -14.03 -2.89
N LYS A 54 4.11 -15.35 -3.09
CA LYS A 54 4.18 -16.35 -2.00
C LYS A 54 5.36 -16.15 -1.04
N TRP A 55 6.42 -15.48 -1.50
CA TRP A 55 7.64 -15.21 -0.72
C TRP A 55 7.79 -13.76 -0.30
N ALA A 56 7.01 -12.86 -0.91
CA ALA A 56 7.14 -11.42 -0.69
C ALA A 56 6.93 -11.05 0.78
N HIS A 57 5.85 -11.55 1.40
CA HIS A 57 5.59 -11.32 2.82
C HIS A 57 6.74 -11.81 3.71
N ARG A 58 7.21 -13.05 3.52
CA ARG A 58 8.34 -13.60 4.30
C ARG A 58 9.61 -12.77 4.17
N GLY A 59 9.88 -12.22 2.99
CA GLY A 59 11.07 -11.43 2.74
C GLY A 59 11.06 -10.03 3.37
N ILE A 60 9.89 -9.49 3.74
CA ILE A 60 9.76 -8.19 4.43
C ILE A 60 10.60 -8.14 5.72
N ARG A 61 10.69 -9.24 6.48
CA ARG A 61 11.52 -9.34 7.70
C ARG A 61 13.00 -9.00 7.50
N ARG A 62 13.48 -9.04 6.25
CA ARG A 62 14.88 -8.81 5.87
C ARG A 62 15.08 -7.47 5.15
N LEU A 63 14.03 -6.66 5.02
CA LEU A 63 14.13 -5.33 4.45
C LEU A 63 14.70 -4.37 5.51
N PRO A 64 15.70 -3.54 5.16
CA PRO A 64 16.21 -2.52 6.07
C PRO A 64 15.18 -1.47 6.50
N VAL A 65 14.16 -1.25 5.67
CA VAL A 65 13.13 -0.22 5.84
C VAL A 65 11.76 -0.88 5.90
N LEU A 66 10.95 -0.47 6.88
CA LEU A 66 9.56 -0.89 7.10
C LEU A 66 9.39 -2.40 7.35
N SER A 67 10.38 -3.04 7.99
CA SER A 67 10.33 -4.47 8.34
C SER A 67 9.21 -4.81 9.33
N GLU A 68 8.81 -3.85 10.16
CA GLU A 68 7.72 -3.92 11.14
C GLU A 68 6.35 -4.18 10.50
N THR A 69 6.19 -3.83 9.21
CA THR A 69 4.96 -4.11 8.46
C THR A 69 4.70 -5.62 8.30
N TYR A 70 5.71 -6.47 8.51
CA TYR A 70 5.55 -7.92 8.46
C TYR A 70 4.41 -8.41 9.39
N ASP A 71 4.40 -7.95 10.64
CA ASP A 71 3.41 -8.39 11.62
C ASP A 71 2.04 -7.74 11.36
N LEU A 72 2.03 -6.52 10.83
CA LEU A 72 0.81 -5.86 10.37
C LEU A 72 0.11 -6.65 9.26
N PHE A 73 0.85 -7.10 8.23
CA PHE A 73 0.27 -7.97 7.19
C PHE A 73 -0.17 -9.33 7.72
N SER A 74 0.56 -9.89 8.70
CA SER A 74 0.18 -11.14 9.35
C SER A 74 -1.15 -11.00 10.08
N ALA A 75 -1.34 -9.88 10.79
CA ALA A 75 -2.61 -9.56 11.43
C ALA A 75 -3.70 -9.26 10.40
N LEU A 76 -3.42 -8.46 9.37
CA LEU A 76 -4.39 -8.07 8.34
C LEU A 76 -5.06 -9.28 7.67
N CYS A 77 -4.25 -10.27 7.29
CA CYS A 77 -4.68 -11.44 6.53
C CYS A 77 -5.09 -12.65 7.39
N ARG A 78 -5.06 -12.53 8.71
CA ARG A 78 -5.50 -13.60 9.60
C ARG A 78 -7.03 -13.70 9.58
N ASP A 79 -7.52 -14.93 9.73
CA ASP A 79 -8.94 -15.18 9.90
C ASP A 79 -9.36 -14.85 11.34
N TYR A 80 -10.25 -13.89 11.46
CA TYR A 80 -10.97 -13.57 12.69
C TYR A 80 -12.46 -13.66 12.44
N GLY A 81 -13.21 -14.00 13.49
CA GLY A 81 -14.66 -13.92 13.48
C GLY A 81 -15.18 -12.58 14.01
N GLY A 82 -16.45 -12.28 13.69
CA GLY A 82 -17.15 -11.10 14.18
C GLY A 82 -16.98 -9.85 13.30
N GLU A 83 -17.85 -8.86 13.48
CA GLU A 83 -17.82 -7.63 12.66
C GLU A 83 -16.66 -6.68 13.03
N ASP A 84 -16.12 -6.77 14.26
CA ASP A 84 -15.00 -5.93 14.72
C ASP A 84 -13.72 -6.12 13.89
N VAL A 85 -13.58 -7.28 13.21
CA VAL A 85 -12.45 -7.55 12.31
C VAL A 85 -12.35 -6.50 11.19
N TYR A 86 -13.48 -5.97 10.72
CA TYR A 86 -13.46 -5.06 9.58
C TYR A 86 -12.81 -3.73 9.95
N ARG A 87 -13.16 -3.19 11.13
CA ARG A 87 -12.55 -1.98 11.67
C ARG A 87 -11.06 -2.19 11.96
N MET A 88 -10.71 -3.32 12.58
CA MET A 88 -9.30 -3.67 12.81
C MET A 88 -8.51 -3.72 11.49
N ARG A 89 -9.08 -4.29 10.43
CA ARG A 89 -8.43 -4.31 9.10
C ARG A 89 -8.29 -2.91 8.50
N GLU A 90 -9.31 -2.05 8.62
CA GLU A 90 -9.21 -0.63 8.22
C GLU A 90 -8.06 0.08 8.96
N ASP A 91 -7.98 -0.07 10.28
CA ASP A 91 -6.92 0.55 11.11
C ASP A 91 -5.51 0.05 10.73
N ILE A 92 -5.37 -1.24 10.39
CA ILE A 92 -4.10 -1.80 9.93
C ILE A 92 -3.72 -1.26 8.55
N ILE A 93 -4.68 -1.15 7.62
CA ILE A 93 -4.47 -0.56 6.30
C ILE A 93 -3.97 0.88 6.42
N GLU A 94 -4.63 1.70 7.25
CA GLU A 94 -4.24 3.09 7.49
C GLU A 94 -2.85 3.20 8.13
N THR A 95 -2.55 2.35 9.10
CA THR A 95 -1.21 2.26 9.72
C THR A 95 -0.14 1.96 8.66
N ILE A 96 -0.36 0.98 7.79
CA ILE A 96 0.59 0.64 6.72
C ILE A 96 0.75 1.81 5.74
N CYS A 97 -0.34 2.49 5.35
CA CYS A 97 -0.26 3.63 4.45
C CYS A 97 0.53 4.78 5.07
N THR A 98 0.31 5.08 6.35
CA THR A 98 1.04 6.11 7.09
C THR A 98 2.53 5.80 7.15
N LEU A 99 2.91 4.55 7.48
CA LEU A 99 4.31 4.13 7.48
C LEU A 99 4.98 4.32 6.11
N VAL A 100 4.26 4.01 5.03
CA VAL A 100 4.74 4.25 3.66
C VAL A 100 4.88 5.73 3.36
N ILE A 101 3.93 6.58 3.77
CA ILE A 101 4.01 8.03 3.59
C ILE A 101 5.23 8.60 4.31
N GLU A 102 5.44 8.24 5.58
CA GLU A 102 6.57 8.72 6.36
C GLU A 102 7.91 8.28 5.75
N GLU A 103 7.97 7.06 5.22
CA GLU A 103 9.16 6.60 4.50
C GLU A 103 9.37 7.35 3.18
N LEU A 104 8.30 7.64 2.44
CA LEU A 104 8.36 8.47 1.22
C LEU A 104 8.89 9.88 1.54
N LYS A 105 8.43 10.49 2.64
CA LYS A 105 8.93 11.78 3.14
C LYS A 105 10.41 11.69 3.51
N ARG A 106 10.80 10.64 4.25
CA ARG A 106 12.21 10.40 4.66
C ARG A 106 13.15 10.26 3.46
N GLN A 107 12.67 9.62 2.38
CA GLN A 107 13.41 9.50 1.12
C GLN A 107 13.29 10.74 0.22
N LYS A 108 12.63 11.81 0.68
CA LYS A 108 12.40 13.08 -0.04
C LYS A 108 11.60 12.92 -1.34
N LEU A 109 10.77 11.88 -1.43
CA LEU A 109 9.93 11.63 -2.58
C LEU A 109 8.64 12.47 -2.57
N THR A 110 8.24 12.95 -1.38
CA THR A 110 7.11 13.86 -1.18
C THR A 110 7.38 14.73 0.05
N ASP A 111 6.73 15.89 0.14
CA ASP A 111 6.78 16.83 1.25
C ASP A 111 5.39 17.31 1.69
N LEU A 112 4.32 16.74 1.13
CA LEU A 112 2.96 17.05 1.54
C LEU A 112 2.74 16.60 2.99
N ASP A 113 1.92 17.35 3.73
CA ASP A 113 1.45 16.94 5.05
C ASP A 113 0.00 16.45 4.92
N ASP A 114 -0.14 15.19 4.49
CA ASP A 114 -1.43 14.53 4.29
C ASP A 114 -1.35 13.08 4.79
N VAL A 115 -2.49 12.52 5.16
CA VAL A 115 -2.64 11.12 5.63
C VAL A 115 -3.07 10.18 4.50
N TYR A 116 -3.60 10.73 3.40
CA TYR A 116 -4.03 9.98 2.24
C TYR A 116 -2.87 9.80 1.26
N LEU A 117 -2.45 8.54 1.08
CA LEU A 117 -1.34 8.16 0.21
C LEU A 117 -1.57 8.57 -1.26
N GLN A 118 -2.84 8.70 -1.67
CA GLN A 118 -3.20 9.16 -3.01
C GLN A 118 -2.68 10.58 -3.31
N ASN A 119 -2.74 11.49 -2.34
CA ASN A 119 -2.31 12.88 -2.53
C ASN A 119 -0.78 12.96 -2.73
N HIS A 120 -0.04 12.11 -2.01
CA HIS A 120 1.41 11.97 -2.20
C HIS A 120 1.78 11.43 -3.59
N CYS A 121 0.95 10.58 -4.21
CA CYS A 121 1.20 10.07 -5.56
C CYS A 121 1.23 11.20 -6.60
N CYS A 122 0.32 12.16 -6.48
CA CYS A 122 0.29 13.33 -7.36
C CYS A 122 1.56 14.18 -7.21
N ALA A 123 1.98 14.46 -5.98
CA ALA A 123 3.20 15.22 -5.71
C ALA A 123 4.47 14.53 -6.23
N MET A 124 4.55 13.19 -6.10
CA MET A 124 5.67 12.42 -6.64
C MET A 124 5.76 12.54 -8.17
N MET A 125 4.62 12.50 -8.88
CA MET A 125 4.61 12.62 -10.35
C MET A 125 5.14 13.96 -10.85
N GLN A 126 4.83 15.04 -10.14
CA GLN A 126 5.29 16.39 -10.50
C GLN A 126 6.82 16.56 -10.38
N ARG A 127 7.48 15.71 -9.59
CA ARG A 127 8.92 15.76 -9.32
C ARG A 127 9.76 14.92 -10.29
N ILE A 128 9.14 14.12 -11.17
CA ILE A 128 9.88 13.38 -12.20
C ILE A 128 10.37 14.40 -13.23
N GLU A 129 11.66 14.64 -13.34
CA GLU A 129 12.22 15.62 -14.30
C GLU A 129 12.23 15.10 -15.75
N ASP A 130 12.43 13.78 -15.91
CA ASP A 130 12.49 13.12 -17.21
C ASP A 130 11.09 12.97 -17.83
N ASP A 131 10.89 13.61 -18.98
CA ASP A 131 9.60 13.64 -19.68
C ASP A 131 9.18 12.27 -20.23
N ASP A 132 10.12 11.40 -20.60
CA ASP A 132 9.81 10.07 -21.10
C ASP A 132 9.37 9.15 -19.95
N ILE A 133 10.03 9.27 -18.78
CA ILE A 133 9.62 8.58 -17.55
C ILE A 133 8.29 9.13 -17.02
N ARG A 134 8.04 10.43 -17.15
CA ARG A 134 6.78 11.07 -16.75
C ARG A 134 5.60 10.62 -17.62
N LYS A 135 5.84 10.37 -18.91
CA LYS A 135 4.84 9.91 -19.89
C LYS A 135 4.62 8.40 -19.89
N LEU A 136 5.51 7.61 -19.30
CA LEU A 136 5.28 6.18 -19.04
C LEU A 136 4.10 6.04 -18.07
N HIS A 137 2.91 6.00 -18.65
CA HIS A 137 1.66 6.08 -17.94
C HIS A 137 1.54 4.93 -16.94
N ILE A 138 1.23 5.31 -15.71
CA ILE A 138 0.68 4.47 -14.66
C ILE A 138 -0.59 3.81 -15.25
N LEU A 139 -0.58 2.47 -15.37
CA LEU A 139 -1.52 1.59 -16.08
C LEU A 139 -1.09 1.21 -17.51
N ALA A 140 -0.02 0.43 -17.62
CA ALA A 140 0.09 -0.56 -18.69
C ALA A 140 -0.12 -1.94 -18.03
N GLU A 141 -1.32 -2.46 -18.25
CA GLU A 141 -1.89 -3.79 -17.92
C GLU A 141 -1.74 -4.34 -16.50
#